data_AF-A0A0D7AC16-F1
#
_entry.id   AF-A0A0D7AC16-F1
#
_cell.length_a   1.000
_cell.length_b   1.000
_cell.length_c   1.000
_cell.angle_alpha   90.00
_cell.angle_beta   90.00
_cell.angle_gamma   90.00
#
_symmetry.space_group_name_H-M   'P 1'
#
loop_
_entity.id
_entity.type
_entity.pdbx_description
1 polymer ?
#
loop_
_entity_poly.entity_id
_entity_poly.type
_entity_poly.pdbx_seq_one_letter_code
_entity_poly.pdbx_strand_id
1 'polypeptide(L)'
;EIEWYLSIDPEDAKDVVKWWLERRALYPHLSQMAIDYLSIPATSVDVEHLFSKGRLILSHVHSRMSVQTTCALMCLNSWSKFGLIRDEDVLAVARSDDVPRGEKEPALKPGWASVST
;
A
#
# COMPACT_ATOMS: atom_id res chain seq x y z
N GLU A 1 12.27 -23.10 -16.02
CA GLU A 1 11.47 -21.88 -16.26
C GLU A 1 12.26 -20.83 -17.05
N ILE A 2 13.34 -20.28 -16.49
CA ILE A 2 14.15 -19.23 -17.15
C ILE A 2 14.68 -19.64 -18.53
N GLU A 3 15.25 -20.83 -18.68
CA GLU A 3 15.78 -21.29 -19.97
C GLU A 3 14.69 -21.39 -21.05
N TRP A 4 13.47 -21.80 -20.67
CA TRP A 4 12.34 -21.87 -21.59
C TRP A 4 11.87 -20.45 -21.98
N TYR A 5 11.77 -19.54 -21.00
CA TYR A 5 11.43 -18.14 -21.26
C TYR A 5 12.45 -17.46 -22.20
N LEU A 6 13.75 -17.68 -21.98
CA LEU A 6 14.82 -17.11 -22.81
C LEU A 6 14.91 -17.71 -24.23
N SER A 7 14.27 -18.87 -24.45
CA SER A 7 14.19 -19.52 -25.76
C SER A 7 13.03 -19.04 -26.63
N ILE A 8 12.11 -18.26 -26.07
CA ILE A 8 10.94 -17.70 -26.76
C ILE A 8 11.29 -16.31 -27.28
N ASP A 9 10.79 -15.97 -28.47
CA ASP A 9 10.95 -14.62 -29.01
C ASP A 9 10.27 -13.57 -28.12
N PRO A 10 10.92 -12.41 -27.89
CA PRO A 10 10.35 -11.37 -27.04
C PRO A 10 9.05 -10.82 -27.64
N GLU A 11 7.99 -10.83 -26.84
CA GLU A 11 6.67 -10.26 -27.18
C GLU A 11 6.56 -8.84 -26.60
N ASP A 12 6.06 -7.89 -27.40
CA ASP A 12 5.81 -6.53 -26.92
C ASP A 12 4.50 -6.47 -26.12
N ALA A 13 4.61 -6.55 -24.80
CA ALA A 13 3.49 -6.49 -23.89
C ALA A 13 3.25 -5.05 -23.41
N LYS A 14 2.10 -4.47 -23.80
CA LYS A 14 1.67 -3.13 -23.35
C LYS A 14 1.51 -3.03 -21.82
N ASP A 15 1.11 -4.12 -21.17
CA ASP A 15 1.02 -4.25 -19.72
C ASP A 15 1.78 -5.51 -19.28
N VAL A 16 3.04 -5.30 -18.88
CA VAL A 16 3.96 -6.37 -18.52
C VAL A 16 3.52 -7.09 -17.24
N VAL A 17 2.92 -6.38 -16.28
CA VAL A 17 2.44 -6.98 -15.02
C VAL A 17 1.27 -7.92 -15.30
N LYS A 18 0.31 -7.47 -16.11
CA LYS A 18 -0.82 -8.30 -16.53
C LYS A 18 -0.35 -9.54 -17.31
N TRP A 19 0.64 -9.39 -18.20
CA TRP A 19 1.21 -10.50 -18.97
C TRP A 19 1.78 -11.60 -18.07
N TRP A 20 2.52 -11.22 -17.01
CA TRP A 20 3.05 -12.18 -16.03
C TRP A 20 1.95 -12.84 -15.18
N LEU A 21 0.91 -12.09 -14.80
CA LEU A 21 -0.22 -12.63 -14.04
C LEU A 21 -0.97 -13.70 -14.83
N GLU A 22 -1.23 -13.49 -16.12
CA GLU A 22 -1.89 -14.46 -17.00
C GLU A 22 -1.07 -15.74 -17.19
N ARG A 23 0.26 -15.64 -17.11
CA ARG A 23 1.19 -16.76 -17.34
C ARG A 23 1.77 -17.34 -16.04
N ARG A 24 1.23 -16.95 -14.89
CA ARG A 24 1.63 -17.48 -13.57
C ARG A 24 1.56 -19.02 -13.50
N ALA A 25 0.60 -19.64 -14.17
CA ALA A 25 0.50 -21.10 -14.22
C ALA A 25 1.63 -21.77 -15.02
N LEU A 26 2.19 -21.08 -16.01
CA LEU A 26 3.30 -21.55 -16.85
C LEU A 26 4.66 -21.30 -16.20
N TYR A 27 4.76 -20.22 -15.41
CA TYR A 27 5.99 -19.73 -14.81
C TYR A 27 5.81 -19.40 -13.32
N PRO A 28 5.49 -20.37 -12.45
CA PRO A 28 5.07 -20.08 -11.08
C PRO A 28 6.13 -19.34 -10.26
N HIS A 29 7.42 -19.63 -10.46
CA HIS A 29 8.50 -18.97 -9.74
C HIS A 29 8.97 -17.71 -10.46
N LEU A 30 9.13 -17.78 -11.78
CA LEU A 30 9.62 -16.66 -12.57
C LEU A 30 8.60 -15.50 -12.65
N SER A 31 7.30 -15.79 -12.71
CA SER A 31 6.27 -14.74 -12.67
C SER A 31 6.26 -14.00 -11.35
N GLN A 32 6.46 -14.71 -10.23
CA GLN A 32 6.51 -14.08 -8.91
C GLN A 32 7.70 -13.12 -8.83
N MET A 33 8.90 -13.59 -9.20
CA MET A 33 10.09 -12.75 -9.22
C MET A 33 9.89 -11.54 -10.13
N ALA A 34 9.37 -11.73 -11.35
CA ALA A 34 9.15 -10.64 -12.29
C ALA A 34 8.15 -9.60 -11.75
N ILE A 35 7.03 -10.05 -11.17
CA ILE A 35 6.06 -9.15 -10.53
C ILE A 35 6.71 -8.39 -9.37
N ASP A 36 7.48 -9.07 -8.51
CA ASP A 36 8.14 -8.43 -7.38
C ASP A 36 9.07 -7.30 -7.83
N TYR A 37 9.84 -7.50 -8.92
CA TYR A 37 10.70 -6.45 -9.50
C TYR A 37 9.89 -5.33 -10.17
N LEU A 38 8.86 -5.67 -10.94
CA LEU A 38 8.04 -4.69 -11.67
C LEU A 38 7.15 -3.85 -10.74
N SER A 39 6.86 -4.35 -9.54
CA SER A 39 6.07 -3.64 -8.52
C SER A 39 6.87 -2.54 -7.83
N ILE A 40 8.20 -2.54 -7.96
CA ILE A 40 9.05 -1.51 -7.36
C ILE A 40 8.89 -0.23 -8.18
N PRO A 41 8.41 0.88 -7.57
CA PRO A 41 8.30 2.14 -8.28
C PRO A 41 9.70 2.58 -8.77
N ALA A 42 9.81 2.88 -10.06
CA ALA A 42 11.08 3.20 -10.69
C ALA A 42 11.73 4.51 -10.18
N THR A 43 10.97 5.34 -9.44
CA THR A 43 11.44 6.65 -8.96
C THR A 43 10.95 6.92 -7.53
N SER A 44 11.71 7.67 -6.76
CA SER A 44 11.27 8.21 -5.45
C SER A 44 10.17 9.26 -5.56
N VAL A 45 9.79 9.66 -6.78
CA VAL A 45 8.85 10.75 -7.06
C VAL A 45 7.48 10.48 -6.44
N ASP A 46 7.00 9.24 -6.41
CA ASP A 46 5.72 8.92 -5.77
C ASP A 46 5.76 9.15 -4.26
N VAL A 47 6.89 8.79 -3.63
CA VAL A 47 7.12 9.01 -2.20
C VAL A 47 7.24 10.51 -1.93
N GLU A 48 8.01 11.24 -2.72
CA GLU A 48 8.17 12.70 -2.60
C GLU A 48 6.86 13.46 -2.87
N HIS A 49 6.04 13.01 -3.80
CA HIS A 49 4.73 13.57 -4.09
C HIS A 49 3.75 13.30 -2.94
N LEU A 50 3.80 12.10 -2.35
CA LEU A 50 3.06 11.77 -1.14
C LEU A 50 3.50 12.66 0.02
N PHE A 51 4.81 12.85 0.22
CA PHE A 51 5.36 13.75 1.24
C PHE A 51 5.03 15.22 0.96
N SER A 52 5.02 15.67 -0.29
CA SER A 52 4.70 17.06 -0.63
C SER A 52 3.22 17.37 -0.42
N LYS A 53 2.32 16.47 -0.85
CA LYS A 53 0.89 16.53 -0.49
C LYS A 53 0.69 16.42 1.01
N GLY A 54 1.47 15.56 1.65
CA GLY A 54 1.54 15.40 3.08
C GLY A 54 1.93 16.69 3.80
N ARG A 55 2.92 17.45 3.31
CA ARG A 55 3.32 18.75 3.85
C ARG A 55 2.21 19.79 3.75
N LEU A 56 1.42 19.77 2.67
CA LEU A 56 0.29 20.70 2.53
C LEU A 56 -0.78 20.42 3.59
N ILE A 57 -1.06 19.15 3.87
CA ILE A 57 -1.95 18.71 4.96
C ILE A 57 -1.33 19.02 6.34
N LEU A 58 -0.02 18.77 6.49
CA LEU A 58 0.77 18.99 7.71
C LEU A 58 0.88 20.48 8.07
N SER A 59 0.93 21.39 7.10
CA SER A 59 1.02 22.82 7.36
C SER A 59 -0.31 23.43 7.82
N HIS A 60 -1.45 22.92 7.34
CA HIS A 60 -2.75 23.58 7.53
C HIS A 60 -3.54 23.03 8.73
N VAL A 61 -3.26 21.79 9.16
CA VAL A 61 -4.06 21.09 10.20
C VAL A 61 -3.30 20.89 11.52
N HIS A 62 -1.98 21.12 11.58
CA HIS A 62 -1.11 20.35 12.48
C HIS A 62 -0.31 21.13 13.53
N SER A 63 -0.74 22.30 14.01
CA SER A 63 -0.01 22.97 15.11
C SER A 63 0.03 22.15 16.43
N ARG A 64 -0.67 21.01 16.57
CA ARG A 64 -0.75 20.23 17.82
C ARG A 64 -0.82 18.69 17.72
N MET A 65 -0.59 18.07 16.57
CA MET A 65 -0.72 16.61 16.41
C MET A 65 0.65 15.91 16.25
N SER A 66 0.78 14.66 16.72
CA SER A 66 2.04 13.90 16.65
C SER A 66 2.31 13.34 15.25
N VAL A 67 3.58 13.05 14.95
CA VAL A 67 4.03 12.48 13.66
C VAL A 67 3.30 11.16 13.37
N GLN A 68 3.06 10.34 14.40
CA GLN A 68 2.38 9.06 14.30
C GLN A 68 0.93 9.25 13.81
N THR A 69 0.21 10.22 14.37
CA THR A 69 -1.17 10.52 13.96
C THR A 69 -1.20 11.05 12.53
N THR A 70 -0.23 11.85 12.11
CA THR A 70 -0.13 12.29 10.70
C THR A 70 0.02 11.12 9.75
N CYS A 71 0.95 10.20 10.03
CA CYS A 71 1.18 9.04 9.18
C CYS A 71 -0.06 8.16 9.09
N ALA A 72 -0.74 7.92 10.22
CA ALA A 72 -1.98 7.17 10.25
C ALA A 72 -3.07 7.81 9.37
N LEU A 73 -3.24 9.13 9.44
CA LEU A 73 -4.17 9.88 8.60
C LEU A 73 -3.81 9.81 7.11
N MET A 74 -2.52 9.90 6.76
CA MET A 74 -2.09 9.78 5.37
C MET A 74 -2.36 8.37 4.82
N CYS A 75 -2.06 7.33 5.60
CA CYS A 75 -2.38 5.94 5.25
C CYS A 75 -3.89 5.74 5.09
N LEU A 76 -4.69 6.20 6.06
CA LEU A 76 -6.15 6.11 6.04
C LEU A 76 -6.74 6.77 4.77
N ASN A 77 -6.27 7.98 4.45
CA ASN A 77 -6.70 8.70 3.25
C ASN A 77 -6.28 7.98 1.96
N SER A 78 -5.09 7.38 1.92
CA SER A 78 -4.63 6.58 0.78
C SER A 78 -5.51 5.34 0.60
N TRP A 79 -5.67 4.55 1.65
CA TRP A 79 -6.47 3.32 1.64
C TRP A 79 -7.94 3.57 1.31
N SER A 80 -8.53 4.67 1.79
CA SER A 80 -9.89 5.07 1.45
C SER A 80 -10.04 5.33 -0.06
N LYS A 81 -9.07 6.00 -0.69
CA LYS A 81 -9.07 6.21 -2.16
C LYS A 81 -8.96 4.92 -2.96
N PHE A 82 -8.30 3.91 -2.41
CA PHE A 82 -8.22 2.57 -3.00
C PHE A 82 -9.44 1.69 -2.67
N GLY A 83 -10.44 2.20 -1.95
CA GLY A 83 -11.64 1.43 -1.55
C GLY A 83 -11.33 0.30 -0.56
N LEU A 84 -10.17 0.34 0.10
CA LEU A 84 -9.73 -0.67 1.06
C LEU A 84 -10.37 -0.48 2.45
N ILE A 85 -11.03 0.65 2.67
CA ILE A 85 -11.74 0.98 3.91
C ILE A 85 -13.20 1.22 3.56
N ARG A 86 -14.11 0.57 4.32
CA ARG A 86 -15.55 0.85 4.22
C ARG A 86 -15.87 2.12 4.99
N ASP A 87 -16.69 2.98 4.39
CA ASP A 87 -17.13 4.23 5.05
C ASP A 87 -17.87 3.95 6.38
N GLU A 88 -18.52 2.79 6.48
CA GLU A 88 -19.19 2.32 7.69
C GLU A 88 -18.22 2.15 8.86
N ASP A 89 -17.03 1.60 8.60
CA ASP A 89 -15.99 1.39 9.62
C ASP A 89 -15.41 2.73 10.08
N VAL A 90 -15.23 3.67 9.14
CA VAL A 90 -14.79 5.05 9.45
C VAL A 90 -15.83 5.77 10.31
N LEU A 91 -17.11 5.65 9.97
CA LEU A 91 -18.21 6.25 10.72
C LEU A 91 -18.37 5.63 12.11
N ALA A 92 -18.14 4.32 12.25
CA ALA A 92 -18.16 3.64 13.54
C ALA A 92 -17.06 4.17 14.46
N VAL A 93 -15.84 4.32 13.95
CA VAL A 93 -14.70 4.89 14.70
C VAL A 93 -14.93 6.37 15.02
N ALA A 94 -15.43 7.16 14.08
CA ALA A 94 -15.71 8.58 14.30
C ALA A 94 -16.80 8.83 15.36
N ARG A 95 -17.67 7.84 15.60
CA ARG A 95 -18.73 7.88 16.63
C ARG A 95 -18.31 7.27 17.95
N SER A 96 -17.17 6.58 18.02
CA SER A 96 -16.67 6.02 19.26
C SER A 96 -16.17 7.12 20.19
N ASP A 97 -16.35 6.94 21.50
CA ASP A 97 -15.80 7.85 22.49
C ASP A 97 -14.27 7.85 22.43
N ASP A 98 -13.67 9.04 22.60
CA ASP A 98 -12.22 9.20 22.61
C ASP A 98 -11.60 8.29 23.68
N VAL A 99 -10.62 7.49 23.28
CA VAL A 99 -9.81 6.70 24.22
C VAL A 99 -9.13 7.66 25.21
N PRO A 100 -9.20 7.41 26.53
CA PRO A 100 -8.53 8.24 27.52
C PRO A 100 -7.05 8.42 27.17
N ARG A 101 -6.63 9.68 27.01
CA ARG A 101 -5.26 10.07 26.69
C ARG A 101 -4.32 9.64 27.81
N GLY A 102 -3.78 8.41 27.73
CA GLY A 102 -2.87 7.88 28.74
C GLY A 102 -2.78 6.35 28.81
N GLU A 103 -3.69 5.61 28.20
CA GLU A 103 -3.55 4.16 28.10
C GLU A 103 -2.52 3.80 27.02
N LYS A 104 -1.51 3.01 27.40
CA LYS A 104 -0.49 2.49 26.48
C LYS A 104 -1.19 1.92 25.25
N GLU A 105 -0.74 2.35 24.08
CA GLU A 105 -1.12 1.80 22.78
C GLU A 105 -1.25 0.27 22.91
N PRO A 106 -2.48 -0.28 22.83
CA PRO A 106 -2.67 -1.70 23.07
C PRO A 106 -1.83 -2.44 22.05
N ALA A 107 -0.96 -3.34 22.54
CA ALA A 107 -0.07 -4.11 21.70
C ALA A 107 -0.87 -4.70 20.52
N LEU A 108 -0.56 -4.21 19.31
CA LEU A 108 -1.18 -4.67 18.08
C LEU A 108 -1.10 -6.20 18.05
N LYS A 109 -2.26 -6.86 18.00
CA LYS A 109 -2.30 -8.33 18.06
C LYS A 109 -1.42 -8.91 16.94
N PRO A 110 -0.62 -9.95 17.22
CA PRO A 110 0.18 -10.60 16.19
C PRO A 110 -0.76 -11.10 15.08
N GLY A 111 -0.54 -10.63 13.85
CA GLY A 111 -1.39 -10.93 12.70
C GLY A 111 -2.21 -9.76 12.15
N TRP A 112 -2.18 -8.56 12.74
CA TRP A 112 -2.86 -7.37 12.17
C TRP A 112 -2.38 -7.02 10.75
N ALA A 113 -1.14 -7.38 10.42
CA ALA A 113 -0.53 -7.17 9.11
C ALA A 113 -0.73 -8.35 8.14
N SER A 114 -1.50 -9.37 8.53
CA SER A 114 -1.75 -10.53 7.68
C SER A 114 -2.88 -10.21 6.70
N VAL A 115 -2.51 -9.63 5.56
CA VAL A 115 -3.39 -9.58 4.39
C VAL A 115 -3.44 -11.00 3.84
N SER A 116 -4.65 -11.56 3.74
CA SER A 116 -4.88 -12.85 3.09
C SER A 116 -4.64 -12.64 1.60
N THR A 117 -3.47 -13.07 1.13
CA THR A 117 -3.13 -13.21 -0.29
C THR A 117 -3.67 -14.53 -0.84
#